data_AF-A0A524EZ98-F1
#
_entry.id   AF-A0A524EZ98-F1
#
_cell.length_a   1.000
_cell.length_b   1.000
_cell.length_c   1.000
_cell.angle_alpha   90.00
_cell.angle_beta   90.00
_cell.angle_gamma   90.00
#
_symmetry.space_group_name_H-M   'P 1'
#
loop_
_entity.id
_entity.type
_entity.pdbx_description
1 polymer ?
#
loop_
_entity_poly.entity_id
_entity_poly.type
_entity_poly.pdbx_seq_one_letter_code
_entity_poly.pdbx_strand_id
1 'polypeptide(L)'
;MSDLEGLTRKLIEKGKTRQEITQRLVQEYLDFKDIDKDTANRLANAVFEECIKSDIAILPNSFIKDLLAIKKADVSVGKQGVGCRGAGDFFVHKLVANLAETDKKAFLSPSSLDDAGAVKLEISENKNDDLIIVSKMEGIHSRLSDFPFICGFHVARACLRDLYVKGAKPISLMVDVHLGDDADVGKLFDFMAGVSTISELAEVPITAGSTLRIGGDMVIGNRLVGGIAAVGKTKNVLARRNIKPGDKVILTEGAGGGTISTTAIYSGNHEVVNETMNIKFLKACKLILNSDYKDHIHAMCDVTNGGLRGDLWEINYEANCGVTIYEEQVRNLVNSKVLKMLEAVGVDYLGVSLDALLIYCPEQYAEEIIQDLNSNDIKCAEIGFVDNSKQISLIFKDNIKKDILPRFRESAYTKIKKEIGEETPNIIKHMEERIEHAAEQALIKRKEIIKYINTH
;
A
#
# COMPACT_ATOMS: atom_id res chain seq x y z
N MET A 1 17.84 10.92 -8.24
CA MET A 1 17.91 9.64 -8.97
C MET A 1 17.74 9.96 -10.43
N SER A 2 18.56 9.37 -11.29
CA SER A 2 18.49 9.52 -12.73
C SER A 2 18.36 8.13 -13.37
N ASP A 3 17.30 7.94 -14.15
CA ASP A 3 17.13 6.76 -15.02
C ASP A 3 17.84 7.05 -16.34
N LEU A 4 19.08 6.56 -16.46
CA LEU A 4 19.95 6.85 -17.59
C LEU A 4 19.45 6.17 -18.87
N GLU A 5 18.85 4.99 -18.74
CA GLU A 5 18.25 4.27 -19.87
C GLU A 5 17.03 5.02 -20.40
N GLY A 6 16.08 5.34 -19.51
CA GLY A 6 14.87 6.07 -19.86
C GLY A 6 15.15 7.46 -20.42
N LEU A 7 16.14 8.17 -19.87
CA LEU A 7 16.60 9.46 -20.40
C LEU A 7 17.17 9.31 -21.81
N THR A 8 18.04 8.33 -22.03
CA THR A 8 18.67 8.06 -23.33
C THR A 8 17.62 7.77 -24.40
N ARG A 9 16.72 6.81 -24.14
CA ARG A 9 15.65 6.43 -25.08
C ARG A 9 14.77 7.63 -25.43
N LYS A 10 14.39 8.44 -24.44
CA LYS A 10 13.56 9.63 -24.65
C LYS A 10 14.26 10.72 -25.46
N LEU A 11 15.58 10.87 -25.34
CA LEU A 11 16.33 11.83 -26.14
C LEU A 11 16.51 11.34 -27.59
N ILE A 12 16.67 10.03 -27.81
CA ILE A 12 16.66 9.42 -29.15
C ILE A 12 15.32 9.69 -29.84
N GLU A 13 14.19 9.44 -29.15
CA GLU A 13 12.84 9.73 -29.67
C GLU A 13 12.65 11.21 -30.05
N LYS A 14 13.34 12.12 -29.38
CA LYS A 14 13.33 13.56 -29.69
C LYS A 14 14.29 13.97 -30.82
N GLY A 15 14.95 13.01 -31.48
CA GLY A 15 15.88 13.25 -32.57
C GLY A 15 17.21 13.89 -32.14
N LYS A 16 17.61 13.72 -30.86
CA LYS A 16 18.89 14.23 -30.37
C LYS A 16 20.07 13.41 -30.89
N THR A 17 21.18 14.10 -31.16
CA THR A 17 22.40 13.47 -31.65
C THR A 17 23.09 12.65 -30.54
N ARG A 18 23.91 11.65 -30.93
CA ARG A 18 24.73 10.88 -29.97
C ARG A 18 25.57 11.78 -29.07
N GLN A 19 26.12 12.88 -29.61
CA GLN A 19 26.93 13.82 -28.84
C GLN A 19 26.10 14.57 -27.78
N GLU A 20 24.93 15.09 -28.14
CA GLU A 20 24.03 15.75 -27.17
C GLU A 20 23.60 14.79 -26.05
N ILE A 21 23.29 13.54 -26.40
CA ILE A 21 22.83 12.53 -25.45
C ILE A 21 23.96 12.15 -24.50
N THR A 22 25.13 11.76 -25.04
CA THR A 22 26.28 11.36 -24.21
C THR A 22 26.76 12.51 -23.33
N GLN A 23 26.77 13.76 -23.81
CA GLN A 23 27.08 14.93 -22.99
C GLN A 23 26.08 15.11 -21.84
N ARG A 24 24.78 14.90 -22.10
CA ARG A 24 23.76 14.94 -21.04
C ARG A 24 24.00 13.83 -20.00
N LEU A 25 24.28 12.61 -20.43
CA LEU A 25 24.56 11.49 -19.52
C LEU A 25 25.83 11.72 -18.69
N VAL A 26 26.88 12.28 -19.28
CA VAL A 26 28.10 12.67 -18.55
C VAL A 26 27.77 13.66 -17.43
N GLN A 27 26.90 14.64 -17.70
CA GLN A 27 26.48 15.58 -16.67
C GLN A 27 25.74 14.87 -15.52
N GLU A 28 24.81 13.96 -15.84
CA GLU A 28 24.09 13.18 -14.81
C GLU A 28 25.08 12.36 -13.95
N TYR A 29 26.09 11.74 -14.56
CA TYR A 29 27.12 11.02 -13.81
C TYR A 29 27.92 11.94 -12.88
N LEU A 30 28.39 13.09 -13.38
CA LEU A 30 29.17 14.04 -12.59
C LEU A 30 28.35 14.74 -11.49
N ASP A 31 27.03 14.84 -11.66
CA ASP A 31 26.13 15.40 -10.65
C ASP A 31 25.89 14.45 -9.47
N PHE A 32 25.91 13.13 -9.71
CA PHE A 32 25.59 12.12 -8.70
C PHE A 32 26.81 11.34 -8.16
N LYS A 33 27.89 11.21 -8.94
CA LYS A 33 29.05 10.38 -8.60
C LYS A 33 30.33 11.21 -8.55
N ASP A 34 31.19 10.87 -7.60
CA ASP A 34 32.57 11.39 -7.52
C ASP A 34 33.49 10.57 -8.43
N ILE A 35 33.42 10.85 -9.74
CA ILE A 35 34.24 10.21 -10.77
C ILE A 35 34.83 11.24 -11.72
N ASP A 36 35.95 10.87 -12.34
CA ASP A 36 36.56 11.71 -13.36
C ASP A 36 35.73 11.74 -14.66
N LYS A 37 35.93 12.79 -15.45
CA LYS A 37 35.19 13.03 -16.69
C LYS A 37 35.42 11.93 -17.74
N ASP A 38 36.59 11.29 -17.78
CA ASP A 38 36.87 10.25 -18.76
C ASP A 38 36.10 8.97 -18.43
N THR A 39 36.01 8.62 -17.14
CA THR A 39 35.15 7.53 -16.66
C THR A 39 33.68 7.82 -16.93
N ALA A 40 33.20 9.03 -16.63
CA ALA A 40 31.82 9.43 -16.95
C ALA A 40 31.52 9.31 -18.46
N ASN A 41 32.46 9.71 -19.33
CA ASN A 41 32.33 9.56 -20.78
C ASN A 41 32.25 8.09 -21.22
N ARG A 42 33.07 7.21 -20.65
CA ARG A 42 33.03 5.77 -20.97
C ARG A 42 31.68 5.16 -20.60
N LEU A 43 31.18 5.46 -19.40
CA LEU A 43 29.89 4.98 -18.92
C LEU A 43 28.73 5.51 -19.77
N ALA A 44 28.72 6.81 -20.09
CA ALA A 44 27.71 7.42 -20.96
C ALA A 44 27.67 6.78 -22.36
N ASN A 45 28.82 6.44 -22.93
CA ASN A 45 28.89 5.73 -24.20
C ASN A 45 28.35 4.30 -24.11
N ALA A 46 28.67 3.58 -23.03
CA ALA A 46 28.15 2.23 -22.80
C ALA A 46 26.62 2.22 -22.70
N VAL A 47 26.05 3.14 -21.90
CA VAL A 47 24.59 3.33 -21.78
C VAL A 47 23.95 3.57 -23.16
N PHE A 48 24.52 4.47 -23.96
CA PHE A 48 24.00 4.75 -25.30
C PHE A 48 24.04 3.50 -26.20
N GLU A 49 25.16 2.77 -26.21
CA GLU A 49 25.31 1.56 -27.02
C GLU A 49 24.33 0.45 -26.62
N GLU A 50 24.12 0.25 -25.33
CA GLU A 50 23.14 -0.72 -24.82
C GLU A 50 21.71 -0.33 -25.22
N CYS A 51 21.33 0.95 -25.12
CA CYS A 51 20.03 1.44 -25.56
C CYS A 51 19.77 1.19 -27.06
N ILE A 52 20.78 1.37 -27.91
CA ILE A 52 20.67 1.10 -29.35
C ILE A 52 20.53 -0.41 -29.62
N LYS A 53 21.34 -1.25 -28.96
CA LYS A 53 21.31 -2.71 -29.17
C LYS A 53 20.04 -3.36 -28.65
N SER A 54 19.44 -2.78 -27.62
CA SER A 54 18.19 -3.27 -27.00
C SER A 54 16.93 -2.63 -27.59
N ASP A 55 17.04 -1.86 -28.67
CA ASP A 55 15.86 -1.34 -29.36
C ASP A 55 15.05 -2.49 -30.00
N ILE A 56 13.87 -2.73 -29.45
CA ILE A 56 12.98 -3.79 -29.92
C ILE A 56 12.28 -3.43 -31.24
N ALA A 57 12.30 -2.17 -31.67
CA ALA A 57 11.65 -1.74 -32.91
C ALA A 57 12.26 -2.41 -34.14
N ILE A 58 13.56 -2.66 -34.11
CA ILE A 58 14.35 -3.26 -35.20
C ILE A 58 14.36 -4.80 -35.20
N LEU A 59 13.73 -5.45 -34.22
CA LEU A 59 13.72 -6.91 -34.13
C LEU A 59 12.88 -7.55 -35.26
N PRO A 60 13.42 -8.53 -36.01
CA PRO A 60 12.71 -9.16 -37.12
C PRO A 60 11.71 -10.24 -36.66
N ASN A 61 11.96 -10.87 -35.52
CA ASN A 61 11.10 -11.94 -34.99
C ASN A 61 9.90 -11.32 -34.27
N SER A 62 8.70 -11.47 -34.84
CA SER A 62 7.46 -10.90 -34.30
C SER A 62 7.12 -11.44 -32.91
N PHE A 63 7.30 -12.74 -32.67
CA PHE A 63 7.07 -13.34 -31.36
C PHE A 63 7.97 -12.75 -30.27
N ILE A 64 9.28 -12.64 -30.54
CA ILE A 64 10.23 -12.04 -29.59
C ILE A 64 9.91 -10.56 -29.39
N LYS A 65 9.57 -9.84 -30.47
CA LYS A 65 9.18 -8.42 -30.39
C LYS A 65 7.94 -8.22 -29.51
N ASP A 66 6.90 -9.03 -29.69
CA ASP A 66 5.69 -9.00 -28.86
C ASP A 66 5.98 -9.43 -27.41
N LEU A 67 6.88 -10.39 -27.19
CA LEU A 67 7.32 -10.84 -25.86
C LEU A 67 8.05 -9.73 -25.09
N LEU A 68 8.94 -9.00 -25.74
CA LEU A 68 9.72 -7.92 -25.11
C LEU A 68 8.93 -6.60 -25.00
N ALA A 69 7.97 -6.36 -25.88
CA ALA A 69 7.16 -5.15 -25.86
C ALA A 69 6.13 -5.15 -24.72
N ILE A 70 5.92 -3.98 -24.11
CA ILE A 70 4.72 -3.70 -23.32
C ILE A 70 3.58 -3.23 -24.23
N LYS A 71 2.34 -3.56 -23.88
CA LYS A 71 1.15 -2.99 -24.53
C LYS A 71 0.83 -1.68 -23.81
N LYS A 72 1.11 -0.55 -24.46
CA LYS A 72 1.00 0.78 -23.84
C LYS A 72 -0.46 1.21 -23.72
N ALA A 73 -0.85 1.67 -22.54
CA ALA A 73 -2.11 2.40 -22.34
C ALA A 73 -1.98 3.91 -22.68
N ASP A 74 -0.76 4.42 -22.82
CA ASP A 74 -0.36 5.84 -22.77
C ASP A 74 -1.08 6.70 -21.71
N VAL A 75 -1.33 6.07 -20.56
CA VAL A 75 -1.74 6.72 -19.32
C VAL A 75 -0.69 6.35 -18.28
N SER A 76 -0.03 7.36 -17.70
CA SER A 76 0.95 7.13 -16.62
C SER A 76 0.25 6.79 -15.31
N VAL A 77 0.88 5.96 -14.47
CA VAL A 77 0.41 5.63 -13.11
C VAL A 77 0.01 6.86 -12.30
N GLY A 78 0.81 7.93 -12.35
CA GLY A 78 0.56 9.17 -11.64
C GLY A 78 -0.59 10.01 -12.19
N LYS A 79 -1.03 9.81 -13.45
CA LYS A 79 -2.23 10.47 -14.01
C LYS A 79 -3.49 9.75 -13.56
N GLN A 80 -3.47 8.42 -13.63
CA GLN A 80 -4.57 7.56 -13.16
C GLN A 80 -4.72 7.59 -11.64
N GLY A 81 -3.66 7.92 -10.89
CA GLY A 81 -3.69 7.92 -9.42
C GLY A 81 -3.44 6.53 -8.81
N VAL A 82 -2.74 5.65 -9.53
CA VAL A 82 -2.40 4.30 -9.02
C VAL A 82 -1.46 4.42 -7.83
N GLY A 83 -1.75 3.68 -6.76
CA GLY A 83 -1.05 3.73 -5.48
C GLY A 83 -1.50 4.84 -4.54
N CYS A 84 -2.59 5.54 -4.85
CA CYS A 84 -3.18 6.60 -4.01
C CYS A 84 -4.47 6.18 -3.28
N ARG A 85 -4.90 4.91 -3.35
CA ARG A 85 -6.12 4.39 -2.68
C ARG A 85 -7.37 5.26 -2.91
N GLY A 86 -7.48 5.82 -4.11
CA GLY A 86 -8.65 6.58 -4.58
C GLY A 86 -9.35 5.86 -5.73
N ALA A 87 -10.43 6.45 -6.26
CA ALA A 87 -11.24 5.79 -7.30
C ALA A 87 -10.43 5.29 -8.51
N GLY A 88 -9.45 6.09 -8.98
CA GLY A 88 -8.59 5.70 -10.10
C GLY A 88 -7.66 4.52 -9.79
N ASP A 89 -7.28 4.36 -8.52
CA ASP A 89 -6.49 3.23 -8.02
C ASP A 89 -7.32 1.95 -7.94
N PHE A 90 -8.54 2.05 -7.38
CA PHE A 90 -9.48 0.94 -7.26
C PHE A 90 -9.83 0.34 -8.63
N PHE A 91 -10.01 1.19 -9.65
CA PHE A 91 -10.23 0.76 -11.02
C PHE A 91 -9.10 -0.14 -11.54
N VAL A 92 -7.83 0.30 -11.40
CA VAL A 92 -6.67 -0.47 -11.88
C VAL A 92 -6.48 -1.74 -11.06
N HIS A 93 -6.65 -1.70 -9.75
CA HIS A 93 -6.50 -2.88 -8.89
C HIS A 93 -7.53 -3.96 -9.20
N LYS A 94 -8.75 -3.60 -9.61
CA LYS A 94 -9.74 -4.56 -10.12
C LYS A 94 -9.23 -5.30 -11.36
N LEU A 95 -8.61 -4.60 -12.30
CA LEU A 95 -8.03 -5.21 -13.51
C LEU A 95 -6.83 -6.12 -13.16
N VAL A 96 -5.98 -5.68 -12.23
CA VAL A 96 -4.85 -6.48 -11.72
C VAL A 96 -5.35 -7.77 -11.04
N ALA A 97 -6.40 -7.68 -10.22
CA ALA A 97 -7.02 -8.84 -9.58
C ALA A 97 -7.54 -9.85 -10.62
N ASN A 98 -8.22 -9.37 -11.66
CA ASN A 98 -8.68 -10.22 -12.77
C ASN A 98 -7.52 -10.89 -13.52
N LEU A 99 -6.42 -10.17 -13.74
CA LEU A 99 -5.20 -10.71 -14.38
C LEU A 99 -4.54 -11.80 -13.54
N ALA A 100 -4.61 -11.69 -12.21
CA ALA A 100 -4.02 -12.63 -11.25
C ALA A 100 -4.82 -13.92 -11.11
N GLU A 101 -6.09 -13.97 -11.56
CA GLU A 101 -6.88 -15.19 -11.45
C GLU A 101 -6.28 -16.36 -12.26
N THR A 102 -6.33 -17.52 -11.63
CA THR A 102 -5.95 -18.81 -12.22
C THR A 102 -7.02 -19.85 -11.92
N ASP A 103 -6.90 -21.05 -12.51
CA ASP A 103 -7.81 -22.17 -12.21
C ASP A 103 -7.76 -22.59 -10.73
N LYS A 104 -6.67 -22.28 -10.01
CA LYS A 104 -6.59 -22.45 -8.56
C LYS A 104 -7.16 -21.22 -7.87
N LYS A 105 -8.20 -21.42 -7.05
CA LYS A 105 -8.87 -20.36 -6.30
C LYS A 105 -8.31 -20.24 -4.87
N ALA A 106 -8.09 -19.00 -4.44
CA ALA A 106 -7.74 -18.67 -3.07
C ALA A 106 -8.99 -18.66 -2.18
N PHE A 107 -8.81 -18.78 -0.86
CA PHE A 107 -9.90 -18.64 0.12
C PHE A 107 -10.31 -17.16 0.29
N LEU A 108 -9.31 -16.27 0.25
CA LEU A 108 -9.49 -14.81 0.16
C LEU A 108 -8.59 -14.33 -0.97
N SER A 109 -9.19 -13.95 -2.11
CA SER A 109 -8.49 -13.55 -3.33
C SER A 109 -8.33 -12.03 -3.41
N PRO A 110 -7.41 -11.52 -4.25
CA PRO A 110 -7.28 -10.08 -4.50
C PRO A 110 -8.58 -9.40 -4.96
N SER A 111 -9.51 -10.15 -5.57
CA SER A 111 -10.82 -9.65 -5.99
C SER A 111 -11.74 -9.25 -4.83
N SER A 112 -11.50 -9.75 -3.61
CA SER A 112 -12.22 -9.32 -2.41
C SER A 112 -11.85 -7.89 -2.00
N LEU A 113 -10.70 -7.35 -2.46
CA LEU A 113 -10.17 -6.06 -2.03
C LEU A 113 -9.92 -5.96 -0.51
N ASP A 114 -9.84 -7.10 0.19
CA ASP A 114 -9.59 -7.20 1.62
C ASP A 114 -8.10 -6.94 1.95
N ASP A 115 -7.77 -6.78 3.23
CA ASP A 115 -6.45 -6.30 3.66
C ASP A 115 -5.32 -7.31 3.37
N ALA A 116 -5.65 -8.61 3.31
CA ALA A 116 -4.73 -9.70 3.02
C ALA A 116 -5.36 -10.80 2.14
N GLY A 117 -4.52 -11.67 1.57
CA GLY A 117 -4.96 -12.88 0.87
C GLY A 117 -4.91 -14.11 1.78
N ALA A 118 -5.67 -15.16 1.45
CA ALA A 118 -5.67 -16.38 2.26
C ALA A 118 -5.88 -17.66 1.44
N VAL A 119 -5.34 -18.77 1.94
CA VAL A 119 -5.59 -20.13 1.45
C VAL A 119 -6.03 -21.03 2.60
N LYS A 120 -6.90 -21.98 2.31
CA LYS A 120 -7.37 -22.97 3.26
C LYS A 120 -6.51 -24.23 3.14
N LEU A 121 -5.95 -24.69 4.25
CA LEU A 121 -5.27 -25.97 4.34
C LEU A 121 -6.24 -27.02 4.88
N GLU A 122 -6.50 -28.03 4.08
CA GLU A 122 -7.22 -29.23 4.52
C GLU A 122 -6.24 -30.15 5.26
N ILE A 123 -6.29 -30.16 6.59
CA ILE A 123 -5.52 -31.09 7.41
C ILE A 123 -6.41 -32.32 7.65
N SER A 124 -5.93 -33.50 7.28
CA SER A 124 -6.69 -34.73 6.95
C SER A 124 -7.74 -35.26 7.94
N GLU A 125 -8.80 -35.83 7.33
CA GLU A 125 -9.78 -36.88 7.74
C GLU A 125 -10.56 -36.83 9.05
N ASN A 126 -10.08 -36.19 10.12
CA ASN A 126 -10.88 -35.98 11.34
C ASN A 126 -11.38 -34.54 11.39
N LYS A 127 -12.60 -34.35 10.89
CA LYS A 127 -13.38 -33.09 10.87
C LYS A 127 -13.20 -32.26 12.14
N ASN A 128 -12.54 -31.08 12.02
CA ASN A 128 -13.06 -29.78 12.48
C ASN A 128 -12.02 -28.64 12.62
N ASP A 129 -10.73 -28.85 12.35
CA ASP A 129 -9.75 -27.76 12.46
C ASP A 129 -9.19 -27.34 11.08
N ASP A 130 -10.02 -26.61 10.34
CA ASP A 130 -9.57 -25.91 9.14
C ASP A 130 -8.51 -24.86 9.54
N LEU A 131 -7.30 -25.00 9.00
CA LEU A 131 -6.23 -24.01 9.18
C LEU A 131 -6.20 -23.08 7.97
N ILE A 132 -6.31 -21.79 8.21
CA ILE A 132 -6.26 -20.77 7.16
C ILE A 132 -4.91 -20.07 7.26
N ILE A 133 -4.15 -20.09 6.16
CA ILE A 133 -2.91 -19.33 6.02
C ILE A 133 -3.26 -18.01 5.37
N VAL A 134 -2.89 -16.92 6.04
CA VAL A 134 -3.10 -15.55 5.58
C VAL A 134 -1.75 -14.96 5.19
N SER A 135 -1.68 -14.27 4.06
CA SER A 135 -0.45 -13.68 3.53
C SER A 135 -0.68 -12.24 3.12
N LYS A 136 0.28 -11.38 3.44
CA LYS A 136 0.30 -9.96 3.07
C LYS A 136 1.62 -9.61 2.42
N MET A 137 1.58 -8.70 1.44
CA MET A 137 2.74 -7.95 0.96
C MET A 137 2.44 -6.46 1.09
N GLU A 138 3.29 -5.71 1.77
CA GLU A 138 3.13 -4.28 2.01
C GLU A 138 4.31 -3.49 1.47
N GLY A 139 4.03 -2.42 0.72
CA GLY A 139 5.05 -1.59 0.08
C GLY A 139 5.57 -0.51 1.02
N ILE A 140 6.84 -0.16 0.87
CA ILE A 140 7.36 0.94 1.68
C ILE A 140 6.76 2.29 1.27
N HIS A 141 6.64 3.20 2.24
CA HIS A 141 6.23 4.57 1.95
C HIS A 141 7.38 5.33 1.28
N SER A 142 7.32 5.50 -0.05
CA SER A 142 8.44 5.99 -0.88
C SER A 142 9.06 7.33 -0.43
N ARG A 143 8.30 8.22 0.22
CA ARG A 143 8.79 9.48 0.79
C ARG A 143 9.64 9.33 2.05
N LEU A 144 9.64 8.16 2.67
CA LEU A 144 10.47 7.82 3.83
C LEU A 144 11.78 7.12 3.45
N SER A 145 12.09 6.98 2.16
CA SER A 145 13.36 6.39 1.70
C SER A 145 14.62 7.08 2.26
N ASP A 146 14.53 8.34 2.67
CA ASP A 146 15.65 9.08 3.27
C ASP A 146 15.63 9.03 4.81
N PHE A 147 14.67 8.29 5.39
CA PHE A 147 14.50 8.03 6.82
C PHE A 147 14.35 6.51 7.05
N PRO A 148 15.39 5.71 6.77
CA PRO A 148 15.26 4.27 6.58
C PRO A 148 14.74 3.52 7.81
N PHE A 149 15.17 3.88 9.03
CA PHE A 149 14.63 3.29 10.26
C PHE A 149 13.12 3.42 10.36
N ILE A 150 12.59 4.64 10.25
CA ILE A 150 11.15 4.93 10.34
C ILE A 150 10.40 4.25 9.19
N CYS A 151 11.01 4.22 8.00
CA CYS A 151 10.49 3.50 6.84
C CYS A 151 10.29 2.00 7.15
N GLY A 152 11.35 1.33 7.62
CA GLY A 152 11.38 -0.09 8.00
C GLY A 152 10.40 -0.41 9.13
N PHE A 153 10.39 0.43 10.18
CA PHE A 153 9.49 0.31 11.31
C PHE A 153 8.02 0.35 10.87
N HIS A 154 7.62 1.36 10.10
CA HIS A 154 6.23 1.49 9.70
C HIS A 154 5.79 0.47 8.67
N VAL A 155 6.63 0.07 7.70
CA VAL A 155 6.24 -0.95 6.71
C VAL A 155 6.07 -2.33 7.37
N ALA A 156 6.93 -2.68 8.32
CA ALA A 156 6.82 -3.94 9.06
C ALA A 156 5.57 -3.94 9.95
N ARG A 157 5.33 -2.82 10.65
CA ARG A 157 4.11 -2.66 11.47
C ARG A 157 2.85 -2.76 10.61
N ALA A 158 2.85 -2.11 9.44
CA ALA A 158 1.73 -2.15 8.51
C ALA A 158 1.49 -3.56 7.95
N CYS A 159 2.54 -4.28 7.57
CA CYS A 159 2.40 -5.65 7.09
C CYS A 159 1.79 -6.60 8.15
N LEU A 160 2.24 -6.48 9.41
CA LEU A 160 1.70 -7.29 10.51
C LEU A 160 0.27 -6.90 10.86
N ARG A 161 -0.04 -5.60 10.85
CA ARG A 161 -1.38 -5.07 11.11
C ARG A 161 -2.42 -5.74 10.21
N ASP A 162 -2.15 -5.82 8.91
CA ASP A 162 -3.09 -6.37 7.93
C ASP A 162 -3.37 -7.87 8.17
N LEU A 163 -2.42 -8.62 8.73
CA LEU A 163 -2.66 -9.99 9.19
C LEU A 163 -3.55 -10.01 10.44
N TYR A 164 -3.25 -9.14 11.42
CA TYR A 164 -3.99 -9.07 12.67
C TYR A 164 -5.45 -8.72 12.47
N VAL A 165 -5.78 -7.76 11.59
CA VAL A 165 -7.17 -7.39 11.31
C VAL A 165 -7.95 -8.52 10.62
N LYS A 166 -7.26 -9.47 9.96
CA LYS A 166 -7.91 -10.70 9.45
C LYS A 166 -8.01 -11.81 10.49
N GLY A 167 -7.66 -11.53 11.75
CA GLY A 167 -7.65 -12.50 12.84
C GLY A 167 -6.47 -13.47 12.79
N ALA A 168 -5.48 -13.23 11.93
CA ALA A 168 -4.33 -14.10 11.77
C ALA A 168 -3.21 -13.74 12.74
N LYS A 169 -2.75 -14.73 13.50
CA LYS A 169 -1.50 -14.61 14.28
C LYS A 169 -0.33 -14.66 13.30
N PRO A 170 0.49 -13.61 13.20
CA PRO A 170 1.68 -13.65 12.35
C PRO A 170 2.69 -14.69 12.85
N ILE A 171 3.36 -15.36 11.90
CA ILE A 171 4.35 -16.40 12.18
C ILE A 171 5.67 -16.21 11.42
N SER A 172 5.69 -15.32 10.42
CA SER A 172 6.86 -15.10 9.58
C SER A 172 6.81 -13.72 8.91
N LEU A 173 7.94 -13.03 8.87
CA LEU A 173 8.21 -11.83 8.08
C LEU A 173 9.27 -12.14 7.01
N MET A 174 9.15 -11.50 5.85
CA MET A 174 10.11 -11.57 4.76
C MET A 174 10.37 -10.17 4.21
N VAL A 175 11.63 -9.87 3.88
CA VAL A 175 12.06 -8.51 3.49
C VAL A 175 12.51 -8.49 2.03
N ASP A 176 11.90 -7.67 1.17
CA ASP A 176 12.43 -7.39 -0.18
C ASP A 176 12.73 -5.90 -0.29
N VAL A 177 14.01 -5.55 -0.46
CA VAL A 177 14.46 -4.15 -0.49
C VAL A 177 15.47 -3.89 -1.60
N HIS A 178 15.28 -2.79 -2.30
CA HIS A 178 16.08 -2.42 -3.46
C HIS A 178 16.61 -1.01 -3.24
N LEU A 179 17.90 -0.81 -3.50
CA LEU A 179 18.57 0.47 -3.31
C LEU A 179 19.16 0.96 -4.63
N GLY A 180 19.14 2.27 -4.84
CA GLY A 180 19.87 2.88 -5.95
C GLY A 180 21.38 2.67 -5.77
N ASP A 181 22.11 2.69 -6.88
CA ASP A 181 23.54 2.34 -6.91
C ASP A 181 24.41 3.21 -5.98
N ASP A 182 24.00 4.46 -5.76
CA ASP A 182 24.70 5.44 -4.92
C ASP A 182 24.15 5.52 -3.50
N ALA A 183 23.32 4.56 -3.09
CA ALA A 183 22.82 4.51 -1.71
C ALA A 183 23.95 4.10 -0.75
N ASP A 184 24.11 4.86 0.32
CA ASP A 184 24.95 4.45 1.45
C ASP A 184 24.40 3.14 2.04
N VAL A 185 25.27 2.15 2.25
CA VAL A 185 24.91 0.83 2.81
C VAL A 185 24.29 0.96 4.20
N GLY A 186 24.63 2.00 4.96
CA GLY A 186 23.99 2.36 6.22
C GLY A 186 22.48 2.55 6.10
N LYS A 187 21.95 2.96 4.93
CA LYS A 187 20.49 3.00 4.70
C LYS A 187 19.86 1.60 4.80
N LEU A 188 20.53 0.57 4.28
CA LEU A 188 20.05 -0.81 4.38
C LEU A 188 20.05 -1.28 5.84
N PHE A 189 21.13 -0.99 6.58
CA PHE A 189 21.23 -1.36 7.98
C PHE A 189 20.18 -0.66 8.84
N ASP A 190 19.98 0.64 8.64
CA ASP A 190 19.01 1.44 9.38
C ASP A 190 17.57 1.02 9.05
N PHE A 191 17.28 0.72 7.78
CA PHE A 191 16.00 0.11 7.36
C PHE A 191 15.74 -1.22 8.07
N MET A 192 16.73 -2.11 8.05
CA MET A 192 16.63 -3.43 8.69
C MET A 192 16.50 -3.30 10.22
N ALA A 193 17.14 -2.31 10.85
CA ALA A 193 16.98 -2.01 12.27
C ALA A 193 15.52 -1.63 12.59
N GLY A 194 14.88 -0.82 11.75
CA GLY A 194 13.45 -0.50 11.88
C GLY A 194 12.55 -1.74 11.75
N VAL A 195 12.80 -2.60 10.76
CA VAL A 195 12.04 -3.85 10.57
C VAL A 195 12.22 -4.80 11.75
N SER A 196 13.47 -5.01 12.17
CA SER A 196 13.81 -5.93 13.28
C SER A 196 13.24 -5.47 14.62
N THR A 197 13.12 -4.16 14.85
CA THR A 197 12.44 -3.60 16.03
C THR A 197 10.99 -4.10 16.11
N ILE A 198 10.25 -4.08 14.99
CA ILE A 198 8.88 -4.62 14.97
C ILE A 198 8.86 -6.14 15.10
N SER A 199 9.79 -6.84 14.45
CA SER A 199 9.94 -8.29 14.59
C SER A 199 10.12 -8.71 16.05
N GLU A 200 10.98 -8.01 16.80
CA GLU A 200 11.22 -8.23 18.23
C GLU A 200 9.97 -7.90 19.06
N LEU A 201 9.40 -6.71 18.90
CA LEU A 201 8.22 -6.26 19.65
C LEU A 201 6.96 -7.10 19.38
N ALA A 202 6.83 -7.64 18.17
CA ALA A 202 5.71 -8.49 17.80
C ALA A 202 5.97 -9.97 18.10
N GLU A 203 7.22 -10.36 18.39
CA GLU A 203 7.67 -11.75 18.56
C GLU A 203 7.46 -12.59 17.30
N VAL A 204 7.76 -12.01 16.13
CA VAL A 204 7.57 -12.63 14.82
C VAL A 204 8.92 -12.72 14.10
N PRO A 205 9.42 -13.92 13.78
CA PRO A 205 10.74 -14.06 13.17
C PRO A 205 10.75 -13.55 11.72
N ILE A 206 11.90 -13.01 11.31
CA ILE A 206 12.20 -12.73 9.90
C ILE A 206 12.85 -13.99 9.32
N THR A 207 12.21 -14.60 8.31
CA THR A 207 12.59 -15.93 7.82
C THR A 207 13.26 -15.93 6.45
N ALA A 208 13.10 -14.85 5.68
CA ALA A 208 13.69 -14.72 4.35
C ALA A 208 13.87 -13.26 3.96
N GLY A 209 14.68 -13.03 2.92
CA GLY A 209 14.73 -11.73 2.28
C GLY A 209 15.45 -11.72 0.94
N SER A 210 15.38 -10.58 0.27
CA SER A 210 15.98 -10.27 -1.03
C SER A 210 16.50 -8.83 -1.01
N THR A 211 17.67 -8.63 -1.59
CA THR A 211 18.29 -7.31 -1.70
C THR A 211 18.90 -7.12 -3.09
N LEU A 212 18.45 -6.09 -3.80
CA LEU A 212 18.88 -5.81 -5.18
C LEU A 212 19.21 -4.32 -5.38
N ARG A 213 19.87 -4.01 -6.50
CA ARG A 213 20.05 -2.62 -6.96
C ARG A 213 18.91 -2.23 -7.89
N ILE A 214 18.33 -1.05 -7.70
CA ILE A 214 17.33 -0.49 -8.62
C ILE A 214 18.02 -0.27 -9.96
N GLY A 215 17.58 -0.97 -11.01
CA GLY A 215 18.11 -0.80 -12.37
C GLY A 215 19.59 -1.14 -12.56
N GLY A 216 20.22 -1.81 -11.59
CA GLY A 216 21.67 -2.08 -11.60
C GLY A 216 22.48 -0.78 -11.67
N ASP A 217 23.34 -0.67 -12.67
CA ASP A 217 24.21 0.49 -12.90
C ASP A 217 23.52 1.59 -13.75
N MET A 218 22.29 1.36 -14.22
CA MET A 218 21.55 2.28 -15.10
C MET A 218 20.72 3.33 -14.35
N VAL A 219 20.52 3.14 -13.05
CA VAL A 219 19.73 4.06 -12.21
C VAL A 219 20.60 4.57 -11.06
N ILE A 220 21.13 5.77 -11.25
CA ILE A 220 21.99 6.44 -10.27
C ILE A 220 21.16 7.21 -9.25
N GLY A 221 21.64 7.28 -8.01
CA GLY A 221 20.99 7.92 -6.87
C GLY A 221 20.83 6.97 -5.67
N ASN A 222 20.27 7.50 -4.59
CA ASN A 222 20.28 6.88 -3.27
C ASN A 222 18.90 6.42 -2.77
N ARG A 223 17.92 6.28 -3.68
CA ARG A 223 16.55 5.91 -3.32
C ARG A 223 16.52 4.47 -2.83
N LEU A 224 15.70 4.21 -1.84
CA LEU A 224 15.34 2.91 -1.31
C LEU A 224 13.88 2.65 -1.69
N VAL A 225 13.59 1.48 -2.24
CA VAL A 225 12.25 0.97 -2.59
C VAL A 225 12.15 -0.49 -2.12
N GLY A 226 10.94 -1.05 -2.07
CA GLY A 226 10.74 -2.43 -1.62
C GLY A 226 9.45 -2.61 -0.83
N GLY A 227 9.40 -3.69 -0.07
CA GLY A 227 8.27 -4.03 0.78
C GLY A 227 8.57 -5.18 1.73
N ILE A 228 7.60 -5.45 2.59
CA ILE A 228 7.63 -6.55 3.56
C ILE A 228 6.49 -7.48 3.24
N ALA A 229 6.79 -8.78 3.17
CA ALA A 229 5.77 -9.81 3.17
C ALA A 229 5.64 -10.42 4.56
N ALA A 230 4.44 -10.85 4.92
CA ALA A 230 4.18 -11.55 6.16
C ALA A 230 3.24 -12.73 5.93
N VAL A 231 3.40 -13.77 6.73
CA VAL A 231 2.51 -14.93 6.77
C VAL A 231 1.98 -15.09 8.19
N GLY A 232 0.68 -15.31 8.30
CA GLY A 232 -0.02 -15.59 9.54
C GLY A 232 -0.94 -16.80 9.40
N LYS A 233 -1.50 -17.23 10.53
CA LYS A 233 -2.46 -18.31 10.57
C LYS A 233 -3.67 -17.98 11.45
N THR A 234 -4.84 -18.43 11.05
CA THR A 234 -6.08 -18.35 11.84
C THR A 234 -6.95 -19.59 11.61
N LYS A 235 -7.92 -19.78 12.49
CA LYS A 235 -9.07 -20.68 12.30
C LYS A 235 -10.30 -19.95 11.76
N ASN A 236 -10.41 -18.65 12.03
CA ASN A 236 -11.54 -17.83 11.60
C ASN A 236 -11.03 -16.50 11.03
N VAL A 237 -11.44 -16.17 9.80
CA VAL A 237 -11.04 -14.93 9.14
C VAL A 237 -12.06 -13.84 9.42
N LEU A 238 -11.59 -12.71 9.95
CA LEU A 238 -12.37 -11.52 10.25
C LEU A 238 -12.51 -10.62 9.00
N ALA A 239 -13.15 -11.18 7.97
CA ALA A 239 -13.31 -10.54 6.66
C ALA A 239 -14.45 -9.51 6.65
N ARG A 240 -14.33 -8.48 5.79
CA ARG A 240 -15.34 -7.41 5.68
C ARG A 240 -16.73 -7.91 5.29
N ARG A 241 -16.80 -8.95 4.45
CA ARG A 241 -18.06 -9.61 4.07
C ARG A 241 -18.89 -10.18 5.24
N ASN A 242 -18.29 -10.31 6.42
CA ASN A 242 -18.99 -10.81 7.61
C ASN A 242 -19.75 -9.71 8.36
N ILE A 243 -19.50 -8.43 8.05
CA ILE A 243 -20.20 -7.28 8.64
C ILE A 243 -21.69 -7.39 8.33
N LYS A 244 -22.53 -7.14 9.34
CA LYS A 244 -23.99 -7.26 9.18
C LYS A 244 -24.76 -6.16 9.90
N PRO A 245 -26.02 -5.91 9.51
CA PRO A 245 -26.88 -4.95 10.18
C PRO A 245 -27.04 -5.29 11.67
N GLY A 246 -27.01 -4.25 12.52
CA GLY A 246 -27.02 -4.38 13.98
C GLY A 246 -25.64 -4.40 14.61
N ASP A 247 -24.56 -4.48 13.81
CA ASP A 247 -23.21 -4.34 14.33
C ASP A 247 -22.95 -2.90 14.81
N LYS A 248 -22.25 -2.79 15.93
CA LYS A 248 -21.61 -1.56 16.39
C LYS A 248 -20.25 -1.41 15.73
N VAL A 249 -19.85 -0.15 15.53
CA VAL A 249 -18.54 0.19 14.99
C VAL A 249 -17.72 0.84 16.09
N ILE A 250 -16.64 0.17 16.49
CA ILE A 250 -15.69 0.68 17.48
C ILE A 250 -14.41 1.11 16.76
N LEU A 251 -13.85 2.23 17.18
CA LEU A 251 -12.58 2.75 16.67
C LEU A 251 -11.61 2.96 17.82
N THR A 252 -10.34 2.56 17.64
CA THR A 252 -9.25 2.91 18.57
C THR A 252 -8.64 4.27 18.23
N GLU A 253 -7.95 4.88 19.19
CA GLU A 253 -7.18 6.09 18.93
C GLU A 253 -6.07 5.83 17.88
N GLY A 254 -6.00 6.68 16.87
CA GLY A 254 -5.01 6.62 15.80
C GLY A 254 -3.95 7.71 15.96
N ALA A 255 -2.68 7.32 15.89
CA ALA A 255 -1.54 8.23 15.85
C ALA A 255 -0.82 8.23 14.48
N GLY A 256 -1.28 7.40 13.55
CA GLY A 256 -0.71 7.25 12.21
C GLY A 256 0.55 6.41 12.14
N GLY A 257 1.04 6.24 10.92
CA GLY A 257 2.30 5.58 10.59
C GLY A 257 3.08 6.36 9.55
N GLY A 258 3.50 5.70 8.48
CA GLY A 258 4.37 6.29 7.48
C GLY A 258 3.84 7.58 6.86
N THR A 259 2.52 7.67 6.66
CA THR A 259 1.86 8.86 6.10
C THR A 259 1.95 10.07 7.04
N ILE A 260 1.61 9.89 8.32
CA ILE A 260 1.70 10.96 9.34
C ILE A 260 3.15 11.34 9.60
N SER A 261 4.08 10.37 9.69
CA SER A 261 5.52 10.65 9.80
C SER A 261 6.03 11.46 8.61
N THR A 262 5.58 11.13 7.39
CA THR A 262 5.91 11.90 6.19
C THR A 262 5.38 13.33 6.30
N THR A 263 4.12 13.52 6.68
CA THR A 263 3.54 14.85 6.85
C THR A 263 4.30 15.66 7.89
N ALA A 264 4.60 15.08 9.04
CA ALA A 264 5.38 15.70 10.12
C ALA A 264 6.75 16.18 9.63
N ILE A 265 7.53 15.30 9.00
CA ILE A 265 8.87 15.60 8.50
C ILE A 265 8.86 16.72 7.46
N TYR A 266 8.01 16.61 6.43
CA TYR A 266 8.02 17.54 5.29
C TYR A 266 7.22 18.83 5.53
N SER A 267 6.47 18.93 6.64
CA SER A 267 5.86 20.18 7.10
C SER A 267 6.67 20.91 8.17
N GLY A 268 7.74 20.30 8.68
CA GLY A 268 8.57 20.87 9.75
C GLY A 268 8.06 20.60 11.18
N ASN A 269 7.05 19.74 11.34
CA ASN A 269 6.46 19.38 12.64
C ASN A 269 7.10 18.09 13.20
N HIS A 270 8.43 18.04 13.27
CA HIS A 270 9.20 16.81 13.51
C HIS A 270 8.85 16.09 14.81
N GLU A 271 8.48 16.83 15.86
CA GLU A 271 8.06 16.27 17.15
C GLU A 271 6.87 15.29 17.07
N VAL A 272 6.02 15.42 16.04
CA VAL A 272 4.87 14.52 15.84
C VAL A 272 5.30 13.11 15.45
N VAL A 273 6.51 12.92 14.93
CA VAL A 273 7.07 11.59 14.61
C VAL A 273 7.10 10.70 15.86
N ASN A 274 7.35 11.27 17.04
CA ASN A 274 7.36 10.50 18.30
C ASN A 274 6.02 9.80 18.56
N GLU A 275 4.91 10.42 18.16
CA GLU A 275 3.57 9.85 18.36
C GLU A 275 3.33 8.63 17.44
N THR A 276 3.97 8.58 16.27
CA THR A 276 3.81 7.48 15.30
C THR A 276 4.64 6.26 15.67
N MET A 277 5.69 6.42 16.49
CA MET A 277 6.63 5.37 16.92
C MET A 277 6.06 4.54 18.08
N ASN A 278 4.97 3.82 17.83
CA ASN A 278 4.31 2.98 18.84
C ASN A 278 3.81 1.65 18.25
N ILE A 279 3.38 0.73 19.12
CA ILE A 279 2.77 -0.57 18.76
C ILE A 279 1.37 -0.76 19.35
N LYS A 280 0.65 0.34 19.69
CA LYS A 280 -0.67 0.27 20.33
C LYS A 280 -1.67 -0.54 19.50
N PHE A 281 -1.63 -0.39 18.18
CA PHE A 281 -2.45 -1.18 17.25
C PHE A 281 -2.21 -2.69 17.44
N LEU A 282 -0.95 -3.13 17.36
CA LEU A 282 -0.61 -4.56 17.46
C LEU A 282 -0.99 -5.12 18.84
N LYS A 283 -0.82 -4.32 19.90
CA LYS A 283 -1.27 -4.67 21.26
C LYS A 283 -2.79 -4.85 21.33
N ALA A 284 -3.56 -3.93 20.74
CA ALA A 284 -5.02 -4.03 20.68
C ALA A 284 -5.48 -5.31 19.99
N CYS A 285 -4.91 -5.64 18.83
CA CYS A 285 -5.23 -6.89 18.15
C CYS A 285 -4.80 -8.13 18.95
N LYS A 286 -3.61 -8.12 19.58
CA LYS A 286 -3.18 -9.24 20.43
C LYS A 286 -4.14 -9.46 21.61
N LEU A 287 -4.63 -8.39 22.24
CA LEU A 287 -5.62 -8.47 23.33
C LEU A 287 -6.92 -9.10 22.83
N ILE A 288 -7.48 -8.53 21.75
CA ILE A 288 -8.71 -9.01 21.13
C ILE A 288 -8.61 -10.48 20.72
N LEU A 289 -7.52 -10.90 20.08
CA LEU A 289 -7.38 -12.27 19.59
C LEU A 289 -7.15 -13.30 20.71
N ASN A 290 -6.85 -12.85 21.93
CA ASN A 290 -6.70 -13.68 23.12
C ASN A 290 -7.90 -13.58 24.08
N SER A 291 -8.93 -12.79 23.76
CA SER A 291 -10.10 -12.62 24.61
C SER A 291 -11.15 -13.71 24.40
N ASP A 292 -12.09 -13.81 25.34
CA ASP A 292 -13.23 -14.73 25.26
C ASP A 292 -14.27 -14.29 24.21
N TYR A 293 -14.35 -12.99 23.91
CA TYR A 293 -15.28 -12.42 22.94
C TYR A 293 -14.80 -12.48 21.49
N LYS A 294 -13.56 -12.94 21.23
CA LYS A 294 -12.93 -12.89 19.90
C LYS A 294 -13.77 -13.55 18.79
N ASP A 295 -14.50 -14.62 19.12
CA ASP A 295 -15.30 -15.39 18.16
C ASP A 295 -16.65 -14.71 17.85
N HIS A 296 -16.97 -13.62 18.56
CA HIS A 296 -18.16 -12.79 18.32
C HIS A 296 -17.87 -11.55 17.49
N ILE A 297 -16.61 -11.25 17.20
CA ILE A 297 -16.23 -10.18 16.28
C ILE A 297 -16.50 -10.65 14.86
N HIS A 298 -17.24 -9.84 14.09
CA HIS A 298 -17.55 -10.20 12.70
C HIS A 298 -16.42 -9.79 11.76
N ALA A 299 -15.88 -8.59 11.95
CA ALA A 299 -14.79 -8.07 11.14
C ALA A 299 -13.90 -7.12 11.94
N MET A 300 -12.63 -7.07 11.55
CA MET A 300 -11.73 -5.95 11.89
C MET A 300 -11.12 -5.40 10.60
N CYS A 301 -10.86 -4.10 10.60
CA CYS A 301 -10.19 -3.37 9.52
C CYS A 301 -9.25 -2.33 10.13
N ASP A 302 -8.36 -1.79 9.32
CA ASP A 302 -7.42 -0.73 9.68
C ASP A 302 -7.66 0.54 8.87
N VAL A 303 -7.47 1.69 9.51
CA VAL A 303 -7.63 3.00 8.84
C VAL A 303 -6.33 3.41 8.12
N THR A 304 -6.24 3.08 6.84
CA THR A 304 -5.01 3.25 6.02
C THR A 304 -5.08 4.41 5.01
N ASN A 305 -4.31 4.34 3.92
CA ASN A 305 -4.29 5.38 2.89
C ASN A 305 -5.67 5.47 2.22
N GLY A 306 -6.18 6.69 2.03
CA GLY A 306 -7.59 6.94 1.73
C GLY A 306 -8.43 7.24 2.98
N GLY A 307 -7.92 6.89 4.17
CA GLY A 307 -8.52 7.15 5.48
C GLY A 307 -9.89 6.47 5.65
N LEU A 308 -10.59 6.87 6.71
CA LEU A 308 -11.92 6.32 7.03
C LEU A 308 -12.90 6.46 5.86
N ARG A 309 -12.75 7.49 5.00
CA ARG A 309 -13.57 7.65 3.80
C ARG A 309 -13.40 6.51 2.80
N GLY A 310 -12.16 6.07 2.58
CA GLY A 310 -11.85 4.96 1.69
C GLY A 310 -12.35 3.64 2.26
N ASP A 311 -12.05 3.37 3.53
CA ASP A 311 -12.38 2.09 4.17
C ASP A 311 -13.90 1.87 4.26
N LEU A 312 -14.66 2.90 4.61
CA LEU A 312 -16.13 2.80 4.65
C LEU A 312 -16.72 2.50 3.27
N TRP A 313 -16.12 3.01 2.20
CA TRP A 313 -16.55 2.68 0.83
C TRP A 313 -16.23 1.23 0.45
N GLU A 314 -15.02 0.75 0.75
CA GLU A 314 -14.64 -0.66 0.54
C GLU A 314 -15.57 -1.61 1.32
N ILE A 315 -15.93 -1.25 2.56
CA ILE A 315 -16.86 -2.01 3.41
C ILE A 315 -18.27 -2.05 2.79
N ASN A 316 -18.81 -0.94 2.30
CA ASN A 316 -20.10 -0.92 1.63
C ASN A 316 -20.11 -1.84 0.39
N TYR A 317 -19.03 -1.78 -0.39
CA TYR A 317 -18.87 -2.56 -1.61
C TYR A 317 -18.85 -4.07 -1.33
N GLU A 318 -18.13 -4.51 -0.30
CA GLU A 318 -17.97 -5.95 -0.01
C GLU A 318 -19.09 -6.52 0.88
N ALA A 319 -19.52 -5.80 1.92
CA ALA A 319 -20.52 -6.28 2.87
C ALA A 319 -21.98 -6.02 2.42
N ASN A 320 -22.21 -5.15 1.43
CA ASN A 320 -23.54 -4.80 0.92
C ASN A 320 -24.51 -4.30 2.02
N CYS A 321 -23.97 -3.61 3.02
CA CYS A 321 -24.67 -3.02 4.17
C CYS A 321 -24.47 -1.49 4.23
N GLY A 322 -25.30 -0.79 5.00
CA GLY A 322 -25.11 0.64 5.28
C GLY A 322 -24.28 0.86 6.54
N VAL A 323 -23.50 1.94 6.59
CA VAL A 323 -22.70 2.30 7.77
C VAL A 323 -22.88 3.79 8.07
N THR A 324 -23.23 4.09 9.32
CA THR A 324 -23.39 5.46 9.82
C THR A 324 -22.38 5.71 10.93
N ILE A 325 -21.53 6.73 10.75
CA ILE A 325 -20.48 7.09 11.69
C ILE A 325 -20.70 8.52 12.24
N TYR A 326 -20.43 8.73 13.52
CA TYR A 326 -20.43 10.02 14.20
C TYR A 326 -19.03 10.65 14.11
N GLU A 327 -18.90 11.72 13.33
CA GLU A 327 -17.59 12.32 13.03
C GLU A 327 -16.90 12.89 14.27
N GLU A 328 -17.66 13.45 15.22
CA GLU A 328 -17.10 14.01 16.45
C GLU A 328 -16.41 12.94 17.31
N GLN A 329 -16.94 11.70 17.32
CA GLN A 329 -16.31 10.59 18.02
C GLN A 329 -15.01 10.16 17.35
N VAL A 330 -15.00 10.11 16.02
CA VAL A 330 -13.76 9.86 15.25
C VAL A 330 -12.72 10.94 15.55
N ARG A 331 -13.11 12.22 15.55
CA ARG A 331 -12.21 13.34 15.82
C ARG A 331 -11.55 13.22 17.21
N ASN A 332 -12.30 12.79 18.21
CA ASN A 332 -11.80 12.60 19.58
C ASN A 332 -10.83 11.42 19.72
N LEU A 333 -10.80 10.53 18.73
CA LEU A 333 -9.91 9.38 18.62
C LEU A 333 -8.73 9.63 17.66
N VAL A 334 -8.53 10.85 17.18
CA VAL A 334 -7.26 11.23 16.56
C VAL A 334 -6.32 11.72 17.66
N ASN A 335 -5.09 11.21 17.71
CA ASN A 335 -4.07 11.72 18.62
C ASN A 335 -3.99 13.25 18.54
N SER A 336 -4.05 13.94 19.67
CA SER A 336 -4.26 15.38 19.71
C SER A 336 -3.14 16.20 19.02
N LYS A 337 -1.89 15.74 19.09
CA LYS A 337 -0.76 16.39 18.40
C LYS A 337 -0.83 16.16 16.89
N VAL A 338 -1.21 14.94 16.48
CA VAL A 338 -1.43 14.60 15.08
C VAL A 338 -2.58 15.43 14.50
N LEU A 339 -3.72 15.49 15.18
CA LEU A 339 -4.89 16.27 14.75
C LEU A 339 -4.53 17.75 14.58
N LYS A 340 -3.88 18.34 15.59
CA LYS A 340 -3.42 19.74 15.55
C LYS A 340 -2.48 20.00 14.36
N MET A 341 -1.56 19.08 14.08
CA MET A 341 -0.68 19.17 12.91
C MET A 341 -1.49 19.13 11.60
N LEU A 342 -2.37 18.14 11.45
CA LEU A 342 -3.19 17.97 10.25
C LEU A 342 -4.05 19.20 9.96
N GLU A 343 -4.69 19.77 11.00
CA GLU A 343 -5.45 21.02 10.90
C GLU A 343 -4.56 22.19 10.47
N ALA A 344 -3.40 22.37 11.11
CA ALA A 344 -2.47 23.44 10.80
C ALA A 344 -1.93 23.37 9.36
N VAL A 345 -1.70 22.16 8.85
CA VAL A 345 -1.27 21.95 7.48
C VAL A 345 -2.42 21.81 6.50
N GLY A 346 -3.68 21.90 6.92
CA GLY A 346 -4.86 21.76 6.05
C GLY A 346 -4.94 20.41 5.35
N VAL A 347 -4.80 19.31 6.09
CA VAL A 347 -4.97 17.93 5.62
C VAL A 347 -6.20 17.32 6.29
N ASP A 348 -7.10 16.73 5.50
CA ASP A 348 -8.30 16.08 6.02
C ASP A 348 -7.92 14.79 6.76
N TYR A 349 -8.14 14.75 8.07
CA TYR A 349 -7.82 13.57 8.90
C TYR A 349 -8.68 12.35 8.56
N LEU A 350 -9.85 12.54 7.92
CA LEU A 350 -10.71 11.46 7.46
C LEU A 350 -10.21 10.83 6.14
N GLY A 351 -9.29 11.48 5.43
CA GLY A 351 -8.77 11.06 4.13
C GLY A 351 -7.31 10.60 4.14
N VAL A 352 -6.72 10.42 5.33
CA VAL A 352 -5.34 9.94 5.53
C VAL A 352 -5.30 8.74 6.48
N SER A 353 -4.19 7.98 6.41
CA SER A 353 -3.95 6.88 7.34
C SER A 353 -3.73 7.36 8.77
N LEU A 354 -4.69 7.05 9.63
CA LEU A 354 -4.60 7.26 11.08
C LEU A 354 -4.03 6.05 11.81
N ASP A 355 -3.89 4.92 11.13
CA ASP A 355 -3.39 3.66 11.70
C ASP A 355 -4.19 3.27 12.95
N ALA A 356 -5.52 3.35 12.83
CA ALA A 356 -6.51 3.07 13.86
C ALA A 356 -7.27 1.78 13.53
N LEU A 357 -7.65 1.01 14.54
CA LEU A 357 -8.36 -0.26 14.41
C LEU A 357 -9.87 -0.02 14.42
N LEU A 358 -10.55 -0.53 13.38
CA LEU A 358 -12.01 -0.64 13.31
C LEU A 358 -12.44 -2.05 13.72
N ILE A 359 -13.46 -2.15 14.57
CA ILE A 359 -14.02 -3.42 15.04
C ILE A 359 -15.53 -3.39 14.82
N TYR A 360 -16.04 -4.46 14.20
CA TYR A 360 -17.46 -4.68 13.95
C TYR A 360 -17.93 -5.86 14.78
N CYS A 361 -18.86 -5.61 15.70
CA CYS A 361 -19.35 -6.63 16.63
C CYS A 361 -20.83 -6.41 16.97
N PRO A 362 -21.53 -7.45 17.46
CA PRO A 362 -22.87 -7.28 18.02
C PRO A 362 -22.87 -6.29 19.19
N GLU A 363 -23.97 -5.55 19.35
CA GLU A 363 -24.16 -4.56 20.42
C GLU A 363 -23.84 -5.08 21.82
N GLN A 364 -24.21 -6.33 22.13
CA GLN A 364 -23.99 -6.93 23.46
C GLN A 364 -22.52 -7.11 23.85
N TYR A 365 -21.58 -7.06 22.90
CA TYR A 365 -20.13 -7.19 23.16
C TYR A 365 -19.39 -5.86 23.08
N ALA A 366 -20.04 -4.79 22.61
CA ALA A 366 -19.36 -3.54 22.33
C ALA A 366 -18.77 -2.90 23.60
N GLU A 367 -19.53 -2.90 24.69
CA GLU A 367 -19.09 -2.33 25.97
C GLU A 367 -17.92 -3.12 26.58
N GLU A 368 -17.98 -4.45 26.53
CA GLU A 368 -16.90 -5.33 27.03
C GLU A 368 -15.58 -5.07 26.28
N ILE A 369 -15.63 -5.01 24.95
CA ILE A 369 -14.46 -4.71 24.10
C ILE A 369 -13.86 -3.34 24.46
N ILE A 370 -14.71 -2.31 24.59
CA ILE A 370 -14.26 -0.95 24.92
C ILE A 370 -13.61 -0.90 26.31
N GLN A 371 -14.19 -1.58 27.30
CA GLN A 371 -13.66 -1.62 28.67
C GLN A 371 -12.31 -2.35 28.72
N ASP A 372 -12.15 -3.48 28.03
CA ASP A 372 -10.90 -4.23 28.01
C ASP A 372 -9.76 -3.43 27.34
N LEU A 373 -10.03 -2.84 26.18
CA LEU A 373 -9.04 -2.00 25.48
C LEU A 373 -8.64 -0.77 26.31
N ASN A 374 -9.60 -0.05 26.90
CA ASN A 374 -9.30 1.12 27.73
C ASN A 374 -8.52 0.76 28.99
N SER A 375 -8.80 -0.39 29.61
CA SER A 375 -8.05 -0.90 30.78
C SER A 375 -6.59 -1.22 30.47
N ASN A 376 -6.27 -1.40 29.18
CA ASN A 376 -4.92 -1.67 28.66
C ASN A 376 -4.27 -0.46 27.95
N ASP A 377 -4.67 0.77 28.29
CA ASP A 377 -4.15 2.02 27.70
C ASP A 377 -4.34 2.15 26.17
N ILE A 378 -5.39 1.51 25.66
CA ILE A 378 -5.84 1.64 24.27
C ILE A 378 -7.18 2.38 24.28
N LYS A 379 -7.08 3.69 24.15
CA LYS A 379 -8.25 4.55 24.04
C LYS A 379 -9.09 4.14 22.84
N CYS A 380 -10.38 3.92 23.04
CA CYS A 380 -11.33 3.57 21.99
C CYS A 380 -12.76 3.99 22.36
N ALA A 381 -13.63 4.08 21.36
CA ALA A 381 -15.05 4.35 21.57
C ALA A 381 -15.90 3.77 20.45
N GLU A 382 -17.19 3.56 20.73
CA GLU A 382 -18.20 3.37 19.68
C GLU A 382 -18.33 4.65 18.86
N ILE A 383 -18.14 4.54 17.54
CA ILE A 383 -18.22 5.64 16.60
C ILE A 383 -19.44 5.55 15.68
N GLY A 384 -20.21 4.47 15.72
CA GLY A 384 -21.34 4.30 14.81
C GLY A 384 -21.94 2.91 14.80
N PHE A 385 -22.75 2.64 13.77
CA PHE A 385 -23.49 1.39 13.63
C PHE A 385 -23.70 1.01 12.16
N VAL A 386 -24.05 -0.26 11.94
CA VAL A 386 -24.34 -0.86 10.63
C VAL A 386 -25.84 -1.09 10.47
N ASP A 387 -26.39 -0.73 9.31
CA ASP A 387 -27.80 -0.86 8.98
C ASP A 387 -28.05 -1.45 7.58
N ASN A 388 -29.32 -1.52 7.18
CA ASN A 388 -29.75 -2.07 5.89
C ASN A 388 -29.85 -1.04 4.75
N SER A 389 -29.42 0.22 4.96
CA SER A 389 -29.61 1.30 3.98
C SER A 389 -28.74 1.16 2.73
N LYS A 390 -27.64 0.39 2.83
CA LYS A 390 -26.58 0.30 1.81
C LYS A 390 -25.93 1.64 1.48
N GLN A 391 -26.04 2.61 2.39
CA GLN A 391 -25.43 3.93 2.25
C GLN A 391 -24.34 4.12 3.29
N ILE A 392 -23.32 4.89 2.93
CA ILE A 392 -22.27 5.35 3.84
C ILE A 392 -22.52 6.80 4.20
N SER A 393 -22.56 7.09 5.50
CA SER A 393 -22.81 8.44 5.98
C SER A 393 -21.98 8.83 7.18
N LEU A 394 -21.59 10.11 7.23
CA LEU A 394 -21.10 10.77 8.45
C LEU A 394 -22.15 11.73 9.00
N ILE A 395 -22.33 11.69 10.31
CA ILE A 395 -23.11 12.65 11.09
C ILE A 395 -22.13 13.62 11.75
N PHE A 396 -22.25 14.91 11.41
CA PHE A 396 -21.44 15.98 11.97
C PHE A 396 -22.12 16.65 13.18
N LYS A 397 -21.34 17.42 13.95
CA LYS A 397 -21.83 18.33 15.00
C LYS A 397 -22.90 19.24 14.38
N ASP A 398 -24.16 19.09 14.79
CA ASP A 398 -25.43 19.64 14.21
C ASP A 398 -26.35 18.61 13.52
N ASN A 399 -26.06 17.31 13.61
CA ASN A 399 -26.84 16.23 12.98
C ASN A 399 -26.95 16.34 11.45
N ILE A 400 -26.03 17.07 10.83
CA ILE A 400 -25.93 17.16 9.37
C ILE A 400 -25.38 15.83 8.88
N LYS A 401 -26.26 15.03 8.25
CA LYS A 401 -25.90 13.79 7.57
C LYS A 401 -25.35 14.12 6.18
N LYS A 402 -24.15 13.64 5.86
CA LYS A 402 -23.57 13.72 4.51
C LYS A 402 -23.21 12.34 4.00
N ASP A 403 -23.60 12.06 2.77
CA ASP A 403 -23.11 10.89 2.05
C ASP A 403 -21.62 11.07 1.74
N ILE A 404 -20.88 9.97 1.80
CA ILE A 404 -19.45 9.96 1.52
C ILE A 404 -19.17 9.11 0.31
N LEU A 405 -18.49 9.73 -0.63
CA LEU A 405 -17.82 9.06 -1.72
C LEU A 405 -16.31 9.26 -1.55
N PRO A 406 -15.49 8.26 -1.91
CA PRO A 406 -14.05 8.42 -1.96
C PRO A 406 -13.70 9.51 -2.99
N ARG A 407 -12.65 10.28 -2.69
CA ARG A 407 -12.08 11.21 -3.68
C ARG A 407 -11.34 10.43 -4.78
N PHE A 408 -11.02 11.10 -5.88
CA PHE A 408 -10.26 10.46 -6.97
C PHE A 408 -8.84 10.04 -6.52
N ARG A 409 -8.24 10.79 -5.58
CA ARG A 409 -6.97 10.49 -4.91
C ARG A 409 -7.12 10.64 -3.39
N GLU A 410 -6.25 10.01 -2.61
CA GLU A 410 -6.09 10.30 -1.18
C GLU A 410 -5.79 11.78 -0.91
N SER A 411 -6.01 12.19 0.35
CA SER A 411 -5.73 13.57 0.76
C SER A 411 -4.26 13.95 0.58
N ALA A 412 -4.04 15.14 0.02
CA ALA A 412 -2.74 15.68 -0.31
C ALA A 412 -1.99 16.14 0.95
N TYR A 413 -1.23 15.22 1.54
CA TYR A 413 -0.57 15.41 2.81
C TYR A 413 0.86 15.99 2.75
N THR A 414 1.32 16.37 1.54
CA THR A 414 2.58 17.12 1.32
C THR A 414 2.35 18.25 0.32
N LYS A 415 3.20 19.29 0.35
CA LYS A 415 3.09 20.44 -0.57
C LYS A 415 3.04 20.03 -2.04
N ILE A 416 3.94 19.15 -2.49
CA ILE A 416 3.97 18.67 -3.88
C ILE A 416 2.66 17.95 -4.25
N LYS A 417 2.10 17.13 -3.35
CA LYS A 417 0.80 16.49 -3.60
C LYS A 417 -0.33 17.50 -3.78
N LYS A 418 -0.30 18.61 -3.03
CA LYS A 418 -1.29 19.69 -3.15
C LYS A 418 -1.20 20.40 -4.50
N GLU A 419 0.01 20.62 -5.02
CA GLU A 419 0.22 21.17 -6.36
C GLU A 419 -0.27 20.22 -7.47
N ILE A 420 -0.13 18.91 -7.27
CA ILE A 420 -0.65 17.90 -8.20
C ILE A 420 -2.19 17.84 -8.17
N GLY A 421 -2.79 18.13 -7.01
CA GLY A 421 -4.24 18.15 -6.80
C GLY A 421 -4.87 16.77 -6.60
N GLU A 422 -6.16 16.80 -6.23
CA GLU A 422 -6.99 15.62 -5.93
C GLU A 422 -8.19 15.49 -6.89
N GLU A 423 -8.31 16.40 -7.86
CA GLU A 423 -9.48 16.49 -8.74
C GLU A 423 -9.54 15.34 -9.75
N THR A 424 -10.76 14.91 -10.07
CA THR A 424 -11.03 13.91 -11.10
C THR A 424 -10.67 14.47 -12.48
N PRO A 425 -9.84 13.79 -13.29
CA PRO A 425 -9.53 14.23 -14.63
C PRO A 425 -10.78 14.28 -15.51
N ASN A 426 -10.95 15.37 -16.29
CA ASN A 426 -12.07 15.55 -17.23
C ASN A 426 -12.17 14.47 -18.33
N ILE A 427 -11.12 13.65 -18.50
CA ILE A 427 -10.99 12.62 -19.54
C ILE A 427 -10.98 11.18 -18.96
N ILE A 428 -11.51 10.99 -17.75
CA ILE A 428 -11.42 9.71 -17.03
C ILE A 428 -11.89 8.50 -17.85
N LYS A 429 -13.06 8.58 -18.51
CA LYS A 429 -13.60 7.47 -19.32
C LYS A 429 -12.64 7.02 -20.42
N HIS A 430 -12.07 7.98 -21.15
CA HIS A 430 -11.10 7.69 -22.19
C HIS A 430 -9.78 7.14 -21.62
N MET A 431 -9.39 7.53 -20.40
CA MET A 431 -8.24 6.91 -19.71
C MET A 431 -8.55 5.46 -19.34
N GLU A 432 -9.72 5.20 -18.76
CA GLU A 432 -10.19 3.88 -18.32
C GLU A 432 -10.28 2.90 -19.50
N GLU A 433 -10.90 3.29 -20.62
CA GLU A 433 -11.00 2.47 -21.85
C GLU A 433 -9.62 2.01 -22.37
N ARG A 434 -8.62 2.91 -22.33
CA ARG A 434 -7.27 2.59 -22.79
C ARG A 434 -6.52 1.67 -21.85
N ILE A 435 -6.77 1.80 -20.55
CA ILE A 435 -6.20 0.94 -19.52
C ILE A 435 -6.82 -0.46 -19.61
N GLU A 436 -8.16 -0.56 -19.77
CA GLU A 436 -8.87 -1.81 -20.00
C GLU A 436 -8.32 -2.53 -21.22
N HIS A 437 -8.20 -1.82 -22.35
CA HIS A 437 -7.62 -2.38 -23.56
C HIS A 437 -6.20 -2.94 -23.32
N ALA A 438 -5.34 -2.20 -22.62
CA ALA A 438 -4.00 -2.68 -22.29
C ALA A 438 -4.02 -3.93 -21.40
N ALA A 439 -4.94 -4.02 -20.44
CA ALA A 439 -5.11 -5.19 -19.58
C ALA A 439 -5.60 -6.43 -20.35
N GLU A 440 -6.56 -6.25 -21.27
CA GLU A 440 -7.03 -7.31 -22.16
C GLU A 440 -5.90 -7.86 -23.05
N GLN A 441 -5.08 -6.97 -23.63
CA GLN A 441 -3.94 -7.37 -24.44
C GLN A 441 -2.88 -8.12 -23.61
N ALA A 442 -2.69 -7.75 -22.34
CA ALA A 442 -1.81 -8.49 -21.43
C ALA A 442 -2.34 -9.91 -21.13
N LEU A 443 -3.67 -10.08 -20.99
CA LEU A 443 -4.30 -11.40 -20.84
C LEU A 443 -4.10 -12.27 -22.09
N ILE A 444 -4.25 -11.70 -23.29
CA ILE A 444 -4.02 -12.41 -24.55
C ILE A 444 -2.56 -12.88 -24.60
N LYS A 445 -1.61 -11.97 -24.35
CA LYS A 445 -0.18 -12.28 -24.31
C LYS A 445 0.13 -13.42 -23.31
N ARG A 446 -0.45 -13.39 -22.11
CA ARG A 446 -0.31 -14.48 -21.12
C ARG A 446 -0.76 -15.84 -21.68
N LYS A 447 -1.93 -15.90 -22.32
CA LYS A 447 -2.48 -17.13 -22.90
C LYS A 447 -1.60 -17.67 -24.03
N GLU A 448 -1.10 -16.79 -24.89
CA GLU A 448 -0.18 -17.15 -25.98
C GLU A 448 1.13 -17.74 -25.46
N ILE A 449 1.71 -17.15 -24.40
CA ILE A 449 2.95 -17.65 -23.80
C ILE A 449 2.74 -19.00 -23.11
N ILE A 450 1.63 -19.20 -22.37
CA ILE A 450 1.30 -20.51 -21.79
C ILE A 450 1.18 -21.56 -22.90
N LYS A 451 0.49 -21.22 -23.99
CA LYS A 451 0.37 -22.12 -25.15
C LYS A 451 1.73 -22.44 -25.75
N TYR A 452 2.59 -21.43 -25.96
CA TYR A 452 3.94 -21.61 -26.50
C TYR A 452 4.79 -22.55 -25.64
N ILE A 453 4.79 -22.36 -24.31
CA ILE A 453 5.54 -23.19 -23.34
C ILE A 453 4.99 -24.61 -23.26
N ASN A 454 3.69 -24.82 -23.48
CA ASN A 454 3.10 -26.16 -23.46
C ASN A 454 3.29 -26.91 -24.78
N THR A 455 3.62 -26.22 -25.88
CA THR A 455 3.79 -26.83 -27.21
C THR A 455 5.25 -27.06 -27.61
N HIS A 456 6.21 -26.42 -26.94
CA HIS A 456 7.65 -26.53 -27.16
C HIS A 456 8.34 -26.84 -25.83
#